data_AF-A0A2B4SQH6-F1
#
_entry.id   AF-A0A2B4SQH6-F1
#
_cell.length_a   1.000
_cell.length_b   1.000
_cell.length_c   1.000
_cell.angle_alpha   90.00
_cell.angle_beta   90.00
_cell.angle_gamma   90.00
#
_symmetry.space_group_name_H-M   'P 1'
#
loop_
_entity.id
_entity.type
_entity.pdbx_description
1 polymer ?
#
loop_
_entity_poly.entity_id
_entity_poly.type
_entity_poly.pdbx_seq_one_letter_code
_entity_poly.pdbx_strand_id
1 'polypeptide(L)'
;MDKFVIVGGFLCFAADVFAIASLATPEWVVMEFAGSVRLGLTVMCQKSEGQPEVCVTPDLPQEWLATLLFMILGVVALTLTCFLLLVSPWKPAIVDAAKWIIFLGMIVFCLAALTFPMGFQMPEIGGKPYKLPQGTHVGPSFFLYIFCIVFTIASELFIFKVCPLLLSEQEVTIHGLGSAINRAINLALQLEQRGQGTVELSTTTSSVKLVDDFEPECDDQEGYSRVRTNSAVHIRVYKKPLPLC
;
A
#
# COMPACT_ATOMS: atom_id res chain seq x y z
N MET A 1 -3.76 -2.94 20.20
CA MET A 1 -3.26 -2.64 18.84
C MET A 1 -4.25 -3.21 17.83
N ASP A 2 -4.50 -2.50 16.73
CA ASP A 2 -5.44 -2.94 15.69
C ASP A 2 -4.94 -4.23 15.02
N LYS A 3 -5.85 -5.19 14.74
CA LYS A 3 -5.53 -6.45 14.04
C LYS A 3 -4.86 -6.19 12.69
N PHE A 4 -5.27 -5.15 11.98
CA PHE A 4 -4.68 -4.77 10.69
C PHE A 4 -3.23 -4.28 10.87
N VAL A 5 -2.95 -3.48 11.89
CA VAL A 5 -1.59 -2.98 12.19
C VAL A 5 -0.67 -4.14 12.61
N ILE A 6 -1.20 -5.14 13.33
CA ILE A 6 -0.45 -6.36 13.67
C ILE A 6 -0.06 -7.15 12.42
N VAL A 7 -1.03 -7.43 11.53
CA VAL A 7 -0.77 -8.13 10.26
C VAL A 7 0.23 -7.36 9.39
N GLY A 8 0.03 -6.04 9.25
CA GLY A 8 0.97 -5.17 8.56
C GLY A 8 2.37 -5.22 9.18
N GLY A 9 2.49 -5.20 10.50
CA GLY A 9 3.77 -5.35 11.20
C GLY A 9 4.51 -6.65 10.89
N PHE A 10 3.81 -7.78 10.83
CA PHE A 10 4.43 -9.06 10.43
C PHE A 10 4.92 -9.04 8.97
N LEU A 11 4.14 -8.46 8.06
CA LEU A 11 4.54 -8.30 6.66
C LEU A 11 5.75 -7.36 6.53
N CYS A 12 5.77 -6.27 7.31
CA CYS A 12 6.90 -5.34 7.37
C CYS A 12 8.19 -6.05 7.84
N PHE A 13 8.09 -6.87 8.89
CA PHE A 13 9.23 -7.63 9.40
C PHE A 13 9.73 -8.66 8.37
N ALA A 14 8.82 -9.37 7.70
CA ALA A 14 9.20 -10.30 6.65
C ALA A 14 9.87 -9.59 5.46
N ALA A 15 9.38 -8.40 5.07
CA ALA A 15 10.01 -7.57 4.05
C ALA A 15 11.45 -7.15 4.43
N ASP A 16 11.64 -6.73 5.68
CA ASP A 16 12.96 -6.33 6.23
C ASP A 16 13.96 -7.49 6.16
N VAL A 17 13.55 -8.69 6.57
CA VAL A 17 14.38 -9.91 6.46
C VAL A 17 14.76 -10.21 5.02
N PHE A 18 13.82 -10.12 4.07
CA PHE A 18 14.12 -10.34 2.66
C PHE A 18 15.06 -9.29 2.08
N ALA A 19 14.91 -8.01 2.47
CA ALA A 19 15.80 -6.93 2.05
C ALA A 19 17.24 -7.16 2.53
N ILE A 20 17.40 -7.53 3.81
CA ILE A 20 18.72 -7.82 4.40
C ILE A 20 19.35 -9.06 3.74
N ALA A 21 18.58 -10.15 3.57
CA ALA A 21 19.06 -11.36 2.93
C ALA A 21 19.47 -11.13 1.47
N SER A 22 18.73 -10.28 0.76
CA SER A 22 19.06 -9.86 -0.60
C SER A 22 20.41 -9.11 -0.66
N LEU A 23 20.69 -8.20 0.27
CA LEU A 23 21.98 -7.49 0.35
C LEU A 23 23.16 -8.36 0.80
N ALA A 24 22.89 -9.37 1.63
CA ALA A 24 23.93 -10.22 2.21
C ALA A 24 24.47 -11.29 1.24
N THR A 25 23.75 -11.57 0.15
CA THR A 25 24.09 -12.64 -0.80
C THR A 25 24.54 -12.09 -2.16
N PRO A 26 25.58 -12.66 -2.78
CA PRO A 26 26.16 -12.15 -4.02
C PRO A 26 25.42 -12.63 -5.29
N GLU A 27 24.14 -12.99 -5.20
CA GLU A 27 23.40 -13.65 -6.29
C GLU A 27 22.31 -12.73 -6.87
N TRP A 28 22.68 -11.48 -7.17
CA TRP A 28 21.79 -10.56 -7.88
C TRP A 28 21.80 -10.82 -9.38
N VAL A 29 22.99 -11.05 -9.95
CA VAL A 29 23.18 -11.46 -11.34
C VAL A 29 24.13 -12.65 -11.38
N VAL A 30 23.77 -13.69 -12.12
CA VAL A 30 24.54 -14.92 -12.26
C VAL A 30 24.91 -15.10 -13.74
N MET A 31 26.19 -15.39 -13.98
CA MET A 31 26.76 -15.64 -15.30
C MET A 31 27.43 -17.01 -15.31
N GLU A 32 27.21 -17.78 -16.39
CA GLU A 32 27.67 -19.17 -16.49
C GLU A 32 28.84 -19.36 -17.48
N PHE A 33 29.35 -18.30 -18.11
CA PHE A 33 30.42 -18.43 -19.11
C PHE A 33 31.81 -18.56 -18.48
N ALA A 34 32.51 -19.66 -18.80
CA ALA A 34 33.90 -19.93 -18.39
C ALA A 34 34.15 -19.96 -16.86
N GLY A 35 33.12 -20.35 -16.11
CA GLY A 35 33.07 -20.33 -14.64
C GLY A 35 31.75 -19.76 -14.16
N SER A 36 31.37 -20.02 -12.91
CA SER A 36 30.19 -19.37 -12.32
C SER A 36 30.60 -18.05 -11.68
N VAL A 37 30.15 -16.93 -12.27
CA VAL A 37 30.33 -15.59 -11.69
C VAL A 37 29.02 -15.13 -11.08
N ARG A 38 29.08 -14.70 -9.82
CA ARG A 38 27.95 -14.26 -9.01
C ARG A 38 28.21 -12.82 -8.58
N LEU A 39 27.39 -11.91 -9.09
CA LEU A 39 27.49 -10.48 -8.84
C LEU A 39 26.43 -10.09 -7.80
N GLY A 40 26.87 -9.54 -6.68
CA GLY A 40 26.04 -8.85 -5.71
C GLY A 40 26.36 -7.36 -5.64
N LEU A 41 25.59 -6.65 -4.82
CA LEU A 41 25.82 -5.22 -4.56
C LEU A 41 26.93 -4.97 -3.54
N THR A 42 27.22 -5.93 -2.66
CA THR A 42 28.22 -5.79 -1.58
C THR A 42 29.46 -6.65 -1.83
N VAL A 43 29.28 -7.80 -2.47
CA VAL A 43 30.31 -8.79 -2.73
C VAL A 43 30.09 -9.37 -4.12
N MET A 44 31.17 -9.63 -4.85
CA MET A 44 31.18 -10.44 -6.06
C MET A 44 32.00 -11.71 -5.84
N CYS A 45 31.54 -12.85 -6.34
CA CYS A 45 32.20 -14.13 -6.22
C CYS A 45 32.41 -14.77 -7.59
N GLN A 46 33.60 -15.31 -7.82
CA GLN A 46 33.95 -16.01 -9.06
C GLN A 46 34.50 -17.39 -8.72
N LYS A 47 33.99 -18.40 -9.44
CA LYS A 47 34.50 -19.77 -9.39
C LYS A 47 34.97 -20.20 -10.78
N SER A 48 36.29 -20.25 -10.94
CA SER A 48 36.95 -20.78 -12.14
C SER A 48 37.14 -22.30 -12.03
N GLU A 49 37.26 -22.97 -13.17
CA GLU A 49 37.44 -24.42 -13.24
C GLU A 49 38.74 -24.85 -12.55
N GLY A 50 38.64 -25.71 -11.52
CA GLY A 50 39.78 -26.22 -10.76
C GLY A 50 40.37 -25.28 -9.70
N GLN A 51 39.84 -24.07 -9.53
CA GLN A 51 40.24 -23.12 -8.47
C GLN A 51 39.19 -22.98 -7.37
N PRO A 52 39.58 -22.61 -6.13
CA PRO A 52 38.61 -22.25 -5.10
C PRO A 52 37.81 -21.02 -5.51
N GLU A 53 36.59 -20.91 -5.00
CA GLU A 53 35.78 -19.71 -5.17
C GLU A 53 36.45 -18.54 -4.44
N VAL A 54 36.61 -17.42 -5.15
CA VAL A 54 37.18 -16.19 -4.60
C VAL A 54 36.10 -15.13 -4.60
N CYS A 55 35.87 -14.52 -3.44
CA CYS A 55 34.93 -13.43 -3.25
C CYS A 55 35.68 -12.16 -2.88
N VAL A 56 35.35 -11.07 -3.55
CA VAL A 56 35.98 -9.75 -3.36
C VAL A 56 34.92 -8.65 -3.37
N THR A 57 35.24 -7.50 -2.79
CA THR A 57 34.38 -6.31 -2.86
C THR A 57 34.48 -5.71 -4.27
N PRO A 58 33.35 -5.54 -4.99
CA PRO A 58 33.36 -5.00 -6.35
C PRO A 58 33.60 -3.49 -6.36
N ASP A 59 34.30 -3.00 -7.39
CA ASP A 59 34.27 -1.60 -7.77
C ASP A 59 32.96 -1.33 -8.53
N LEU A 60 32.00 -0.69 -7.86
CA LEU A 60 30.65 -0.51 -8.40
C LEU A 60 30.56 0.71 -9.33
N PRO A 61 29.92 0.59 -10.51
CA PRO A 61 29.56 1.75 -11.32
C PRO A 61 28.52 2.62 -10.59
N GLN A 62 28.36 3.87 -11.04
CA GLN A 62 27.53 4.87 -10.36
C GLN A 62 26.08 4.41 -10.17
N GLU A 63 25.53 3.68 -11.13
CA GLU A 63 24.16 3.16 -11.12
C GLU A 63 23.97 2.08 -10.04
N TRP A 64 24.94 1.19 -9.88
CA TRP A 64 24.90 0.12 -8.87
C TRP A 64 25.26 0.64 -7.48
N LEU A 65 26.14 1.63 -7.39
CA LEU A 65 26.37 2.36 -6.14
C LEU A 65 25.11 3.08 -5.67
N ALA A 66 24.40 3.77 -6.57
CA ALA A 66 23.12 4.40 -6.26
C ALA A 66 22.08 3.36 -5.80
N THR A 67 22.00 2.22 -6.50
CA THR A 67 21.16 1.08 -6.10
C THR A 67 21.49 0.60 -4.69
N LEU A 68 22.78 0.41 -4.37
CA LEU A 68 23.22 0.00 -3.02
C LEU A 68 22.82 1.02 -1.95
N LEU A 69 23.01 2.31 -2.21
CA LEU A 69 22.63 3.38 -1.27
C LEU A 69 21.13 3.43 -1.03
N PHE A 70 20.32 3.31 -2.09
CA PHE A 70 18.87 3.22 -1.98
C PHE A 70 18.44 1.98 -1.21
N MET A 71 19.05 0.82 -1.48
CA MET A 71 18.78 -0.41 -0.73
C MET A 71 19.08 -0.25 0.77
N ILE A 72 20.22 0.33 1.13
CA ILE A 72 20.58 0.58 2.53
C ILE A 72 19.58 1.53 3.19
N LEU A 73 19.22 2.64 2.52
CA LEU A 73 18.24 3.59 3.04
C LEU A 73 16.86 2.94 3.23
N GLY A 74 16.44 2.10 2.29
CA GLY A 74 15.20 1.33 2.38
C GLY A 74 15.20 0.33 3.55
N VAL A 75 16.29 -0.41 3.76
CA VAL A 75 16.46 -1.31 4.91
C VAL A 75 16.39 -0.53 6.22
N VAL A 76 17.10 0.59 6.34
CA VAL A 76 17.03 1.45 7.54
C VAL A 76 15.60 1.92 7.81
N ALA A 77 14.86 2.32 6.76
CA ALA A 77 13.46 2.72 6.88
C ALA A 77 12.55 1.57 7.33
N LEU A 78 12.71 0.36 6.77
CA LEU A 78 11.94 -0.83 7.19
C LEU A 78 12.27 -1.26 8.61
N THR A 79 13.54 -1.35 8.97
CA THR A 79 13.98 -1.70 10.33
C THR A 79 13.45 -0.70 11.36
N LEU A 80 13.54 0.61 11.05
CA LEU A 80 12.98 1.67 11.89
C LEU A 80 11.45 1.52 12.00
N THR A 81 10.76 1.27 10.89
CA THR A 81 9.30 1.02 10.90
C THR A 81 8.95 -0.17 11.78
N CYS A 82 9.65 -1.31 11.65
CA CYS A 82 9.43 -2.49 12.47
C CYS A 82 9.58 -2.16 13.96
N PHE A 83 10.64 -1.44 14.33
CA PHE A 83 10.86 -0.99 15.70
C PHE A 83 9.73 -0.07 16.20
N LEU A 84 9.31 0.92 15.40
CA LEU A 84 8.23 1.83 15.78
C LEU A 84 6.88 1.10 15.93
N LEU A 85 6.60 0.11 15.08
CA LEU A 85 5.42 -0.74 15.19
C LEU A 85 5.46 -1.63 16.44
N LEU A 86 6.63 -2.14 16.82
CA LEU A 86 6.82 -2.86 18.08
C LEU A 86 6.54 -1.96 19.29
N VAL A 87 6.94 -0.69 19.26
CA VAL A 87 6.72 0.28 20.35
C VAL A 87 5.29 0.86 20.37
N SER A 88 4.57 0.75 19.26
CA SER A 88 3.22 1.33 19.11
C SER A 88 2.14 0.85 20.10
N PRO A 89 2.20 -0.35 20.73
CA PRO A 89 1.27 -0.72 21.80
C PRO A 89 1.33 0.22 23.01
N TRP A 90 2.50 0.80 23.30
CA TRP A 90 2.68 1.73 24.42
C TRP A 90 2.41 3.18 24.04
N LYS A 91 2.63 3.54 22.77
CA LYS A 91 2.44 4.91 22.26
C LYS A 91 1.79 4.86 20.87
N PRO A 92 0.45 4.83 20.79
CA PRO A 92 -0.25 4.67 19.52
C PRO A 92 -0.01 5.84 18.54
N ALA A 93 0.32 7.04 19.03
CA ALA A 93 0.65 8.19 18.20
C ALA A 93 1.88 7.97 17.28
N ILE A 94 2.74 6.99 17.60
CA ILE A 94 3.93 6.66 16.80
C ILE A 94 3.56 6.01 15.46
N VAL A 95 2.37 5.40 15.35
CA VAL A 95 1.94 4.70 14.13
C VAL A 95 1.89 5.65 12.91
N ASP A 96 1.56 6.92 13.11
CA ASP A 96 1.53 7.89 12.01
C ASP A 96 2.93 8.23 11.50
N ALA A 97 3.93 8.28 12.38
CA ALA A 97 5.33 8.39 11.95
C ALA A 97 5.79 7.13 11.19
N ALA A 98 5.43 5.95 11.69
CA ALA A 98 5.77 4.68 11.04
C ALA A 98 5.20 4.60 9.62
N LYS A 99 3.97 5.08 9.39
CA LYS A 99 3.33 5.17 8.06
C LYS A 99 4.15 6.01 7.07
N TRP A 100 4.61 7.19 7.47
CA TRP A 100 5.41 8.04 6.58
C TRP A 100 6.78 7.45 6.28
N ILE A 101 7.40 6.79 7.26
CA ILE A 101 8.71 6.15 7.09
C ILE A 101 8.62 4.96 6.13
N ILE A 102 7.63 4.07 6.30
CA ILE A 102 7.45 2.93 5.38
C ILE A 102 7.12 3.38 3.96
N PHE A 103 6.32 4.45 3.81
CA PHE A 103 6.01 5.04 2.51
C PHE A 103 7.23 5.62 1.81
N LEU A 104 8.08 6.34 2.55
CA LEU A 104 9.36 6.81 2.00
C LEU A 104 10.27 5.64 1.63
N GLY A 105 10.34 4.59 2.46
CA GLY A 105 11.09 3.37 2.18
C GLY A 105 10.64 2.67 0.90
N MET A 106 9.33 2.57 0.67
CA MET A 106 8.75 2.00 -0.56
C MET A 106 9.16 2.79 -1.81
N ILE A 107 9.13 4.13 -1.76
CA ILE A 107 9.60 4.98 -2.86
C ILE A 107 11.08 4.72 -3.14
N VAL A 108 11.91 4.65 -2.10
CA VAL A 108 13.35 4.41 -2.23
C VAL A 108 13.64 3.03 -2.83
N PHE A 109 12.93 1.97 -2.44
CA PHE A 109 13.04 0.67 -3.10
C PHE A 109 12.57 0.73 -4.55
N CYS A 110 11.45 1.40 -4.86
CA CYS A 110 11.05 1.56 -6.26
C CYS A 110 12.15 2.24 -7.11
N LEU A 111 12.85 3.24 -6.56
CA LEU A 111 14.00 3.85 -7.24
C LEU A 111 15.16 2.86 -7.43
N ALA A 112 15.52 2.08 -6.41
CA ALA A 112 16.53 1.02 -6.54
C ALA A 112 16.18 -0.03 -7.61
N ALA A 113 14.91 -0.41 -7.72
CA ALA A 113 14.44 -1.36 -8.73
C ALA A 113 14.56 -0.80 -10.16
N LEU A 114 14.46 0.52 -10.32
CA LEU A 114 14.65 1.19 -11.62
C LEU A 114 16.14 1.41 -11.93
N THR A 115 16.97 1.75 -10.95
CA THR A 115 18.39 2.01 -11.17
C THR A 115 19.20 0.75 -11.43
N PHE A 116 18.85 -0.37 -10.81
CA PHE A 116 19.60 -1.62 -10.93
C PHE A 116 19.76 -2.10 -12.38
N PRO A 117 18.68 -2.26 -13.19
CA PRO A 117 18.81 -2.72 -14.57
C PRO A 117 19.45 -1.71 -15.51
N MET A 118 19.49 -0.41 -15.15
CA MET A 118 20.21 0.59 -15.95
C MET A 118 21.71 0.30 -16.01
N GLY A 119 22.28 -0.27 -14.94
CA GLY A 119 23.70 -0.61 -14.86
C GLY A 119 24.14 -1.85 -15.64
N PHE A 120 23.23 -2.57 -16.32
CA PHE A 120 23.57 -3.79 -17.08
C PHE A 120 24.51 -3.56 -18.27
N GLN A 121 24.73 -2.31 -18.65
CA GLN A 121 25.71 -1.92 -19.67
C GLN A 121 27.17 -1.97 -19.20
N MET A 122 27.43 -2.27 -17.92
CA MET A 122 28.79 -2.34 -17.41
C MET A 122 29.63 -3.43 -18.11
N PRO A 123 30.95 -3.22 -18.30
CA PRO A 123 31.82 -4.11 -19.07
C PRO A 123 31.79 -5.57 -18.60
N GLU A 124 31.60 -5.80 -17.30
CA GLU A 124 31.58 -7.11 -16.66
C GLU A 124 30.35 -7.94 -17.06
N ILE A 125 29.20 -7.28 -17.29
CA ILE A 125 27.98 -7.94 -17.80
C ILE A 125 28.00 -7.95 -19.33
N GLY A 126 28.39 -6.84 -19.97
CA GLY A 126 28.36 -6.69 -21.43
C GLY A 126 26.93 -6.58 -22.01
N GLY A 127 25.96 -6.17 -21.19
CA GLY A 127 24.56 -6.04 -21.56
C GLY A 127 24.20 -4.67 -22.14
N LYS A 128 22.90 -4.39 -22.18
CA LYS A 128 22.34 -3.05 -22.45
C LYS A 128 21.46 -2.66 -21.26
N PRO A 129 21.17 -1.36 -21.04
CA PRO A 129 20.24 -0.97 -19.99
C PRO A 129 18.93 -1.75 -20.10
N TYR A 130 18.48 -2.32 -18.98
CA TYR A 130 17.28 -3.17 -18.86
C TYR A 130 17.32 -4.50 -19.63
N LYS A 131 18.46 -4.89 -20.21
CA LYS A 131 18.59 -6.13 -20.99
C LYS A 131 19.91 -6.85 -20.73
N LEU A 132 19.80 -8.03 -20.13
CA LEU A 132 20.93 -8.94 -19.95
C LEU A 132 21.30 -9.61 -21.29
N PRO A 133 22.60 -9.91 -21.51
CA PRO A 133 23.04 -10.71 -22.65
C PRO A 133 22.68 -12.20 -22.46
N GLN A 134 22.82 -12.99 -23.53
CA GLN A 134 22.56 -14.44 -23.45
C GLN A 134 23.49 -15.09 -22.42
N GLY A 135 22.98 -16.07 -21.67
CA GLY A 135 23.68 -16.83 -20.61
C GLY A 135 24.02 -16.03 -19.34
N THR A 136 23.43 -14.85 -19.18
CA THR A 136 23.37 -14.10 -17.93
C THR A 136 21.92 -13.99 -17.48
N HIS A 137 21.65 -14.21 -16.20
CA HIS A 137 20.31 -14.13 -15.65
C HIS A 137 20.31 -13.47 -14.27
N VAL A 138 19.14 -12.96 -13.85
CA VAL A 138 18.96 -12.46 -12.48
C VAL A 138 18.92 -13.62 -11.50
N GLY A 139 19.61 -13.49 -10.37
CA GLY A 139 19.73 -14.55 -9.38
C GLY A 139 18.71 -14.45 -8.22
N PRO A 140 18.76 -15.39 -7.27
CA PRO A 140 17.86 -15.46 -6.11
C PRO A 140 17.79 -14.19 -5.26
N SER A 141 18.90 -13.46 -5.09
CA SER A 141 18.93 -12.23 -4.27
C SER A 141 18.01 -11.16 -4.86
N PHE A 142 17.91 -11.07 -6.19
CA PHE A 142 16.98 -10.15 -6.85
C PHE A 142 15.51 -10.56 -6.61
N PHE A 143 15.18 -11.85 -6.59
CA PHE A 143 13.82 -12.31 -6.26
C PHE A 143 13.44 -12.01 -4.80
N LEU A 144 14.37 -12.20 -3.85
CA LEU A 144 14.17 -11.78 -2.46
C LEU A 144 13.86 -10.28 -2.37
N TYR A 145 14.57 -9.48 -3.16
CA TYR A 145 14.30 -8.05 -3.25
C TYR A 145 12.90 -7.72 -3.81
N ILE A 146 12.45 -8.43 -4.85
CA ILE A 146 11.07 -8.27 -5.34
C ILE A 146 10.05 -8.67 -4.26
N PHE A 147 10.28 -9.77 -3.53
CA PHE A 147 9.40 -10.14 -2.41
C PHE A 147 9.39 -9.09 -1.30
N CYS A 148 10.53 -8.45 -1.00
CA CYS A 148 10.59 -7.30 -0.09
C CYS A 148 9.66 -6.17 -0.55
N ILE A 149 9.73 -5.75 -1.82
CA ILE A 149 8.85 -4.69 -2.35
C ILE A 149 7.37 -5.09 -2.21
N VAL A 150 7.00 -6.30 -2.64
CA VAL A 150 5.61 -6.77 -2.57
C VAL A 150 5.10 -6.80 -1.14
N PHE A 151 5.90 -7.29 -0.20
CA PHE A 151 5.52 -7.35 1.21
C PHE A 151 5.48 -5.97 1.88
N THR A 152 6.34 -5.04 1.44
CA THR A 152 6.27 -3.64 1.86
C THR A 152 4.95 -3.01 1.43
N ILE A 153 4.58 -3.14 0.16
CA ILE A 153 3.30 -2.63 -0.36
C ILE A 153 2.11 -3.26 0.39
N ALA A 154 2.14 -4.58 0.59
CA ALA A 154 1.09 -5.27 1.33
C ALA A 154 0.99 -4.78 2.79
N SER A 155 2.13 -4.63 3.48
CA SER A 155 2.22 -4.07 4.83
C SER A 155 1.55 -2.70 4.91
N GLU A 156 1.87 -1.80 3.97
CA GLU A 156 1.27 -0.48 3.90
C GLU A 156 -0.26 -0.55 3.77
N LEU A 157 -0.80 -1.35 2.85
CA LEU A 157 -2.26 -1.46 2.68
C LEU A 157 -2.99 -1.82 3.99
N PHE A 158 -2.38 -2.67 4.82
CA PHE A 158 -2.89 -3.03 6.14
C PHE A 158 -2.70 -1.93 7.18
N ILE A 159 -1.52 -1.29 7.26
CA ILE A 159 -1.22 -0.24 8.25
C ILE A 159 -2.05 1.04 7.96
N PHE A 160 -2.17 1.42 6.70
CA PHE A 160 -2.95 2.58 6.26
C PHE A 160 -4.46 2.33 6.26
N LYS A 161 -4.90 1.09 6.49
CA LYS A 161 -6.32 0.71 6.50
C LYS A 161 -7.05 1.16 5.23
N VAL A 162 -6.38 1.06 4.07
CA VAL A 162 -6.96 1.43 2.77
C VAL A 162 -8.13 0.49 2.42
N CYS A 163 -8.08 -0.79 2.82
CA CYS A 163 -9.20 -1.73 2.63
C CYS A 163 -10.41 -1.51 3.58
N PRO A 164 -10.23 -1.19 4.88
CA PRO A 164 -11.34 -0.92 5.80
C PRO A 164 -12.25 0.25 5.45
N LEU A 165 -11.82 1.28 4.72
CA LEU A 165 -12.72 2.40 4.38
C LEU A 165 -13.89 1.95 3.47
N LEU A 166 -13.71 0.86 2.71
CA LEU A 166 -14.74 0.20 1.89
C LEU A 166 -15.48 -0.94 2.64
N LEU A 167 -15.03 -1.32 3.84
CA LEU A 167 -15.54 -2.48 4.59
C LEU A 167 -16.06 -2.14 6.00
N SER A 168 -15.79 -0.95 6.53
CA SER A 168 -16.08 -0.55 7.92
C SER A 168 -17.46 0.07 8.11
N GLU A 169 -17.99 0.76 7.11
CA GLU A 169 -19.40 1.15 7.09
C GLU A 169 -20.19 -0.08 6.62
N GLN A 170 -20.47 -1.00 7.55
CA GLN A 170 -21.35 -2.15 7.28
C GLN A 170 -22.81 -1.72 7.03
N GLU A 171 -23.11 -0.45 7.29
CA GLU A 171 -24.36 0.19 6.95
C GLU A 171 -24.14 1.63 6.45
N VAL A 172 -24.98 2.08 5.53
CA VAL A 172 -25.07 3.46 5.06
C VAL A 172 -26.54 3.89 5.18
N THR A 173 -26.82 5.06 5.74
CA THR A 173 -28.19 5.60 5.81
C THR A 173 -28.41 6.68 4.76
N ILE A 174 -29.36 6.45 3.86
CA ILE A 174 -29.78 7.41 2.83
C ILE A 174 -30.97 8.20 3.38
N HIS A 175 -30.85 9.53 3.39
CA HIS A 175 -31.89 10.44 3.84
C HIS A 175 -32.54 11.14 2.63
N GLY A 176 -33.87 11.14 2.57
CA GLY A 176 -34.62 11.87 1.54
C GLY A 176 -35.72 12.71 2.18
N LEU A 177 -35.71 14.03 1.97
CA LEU A 177 -36.71 14.96 2.48
C LEU A 177 -37.61 15.47 1.34
N GLY A 178 -38.92 15.43 1.51
CA GLY A 178 -39.89 15.95 0.54
C GLY A 178 -39.66 15.46 -0.90
N SER A 179 -39.34 16.37 -1.81
CA SER A 179 -39.12 16.05 -3.24
C SER A 179 -37.95 15.08 -3.49
N ALA A 180 -37.02 14.95 -2.56
CA ALA A 180 -35.89 14.03 -2.67
C ALA A 180 -36.23 12.57 -2.29
N ILE A 181 -37.41 12.30 -1.74
CA ILE A 181 -37.81 10.94 -1.28
C ILE A 181 -37.69 9.92 -2.41
N ASN A 182 -38.25 10.22 -3.59
CA ASN A 182 -38.20 9.29 -4.73
C ASN A 182 -36.77 9.03 -5.22
N ARG A 183 -35.87 10.02 -5.12
CA ARG A 183 -34.45 9.84 -5.48
C ARG A 183 -33.73 8.96 -4.47
N ALA A 184 -34.00 9.15 -3.17
CA ALA A 184 -33.46 8.32 -2.11
C ALA A 184 -33.89 6.85 -2.26
N ILE A 185 -35.17 6.60 -2.54
CA ILE A 185 -35.71 5.24 -2.76
C ILE A 185 -35.06 4.59 -3.98
N ASN A 186 -35.01 5.29 -5.12
CA ASN A 186 -34.41 4.74 -6.34
C ASN A 186 -32.92 4.43 -6.17
N LEU A 187 -32.18 5.29 -5.44
CA LEU A 187 -30.78 5.03 -5.11
C LEU A 187 -30.64 3.76 -4.26
N ALA A 188 -31.46 3.61 -3.21
CA ALA A 188 -31.42 2.43 -2.36
C ALA A 188 -31.75 1.13 -3.11
N LEU A 189 -32.76 1.14 -3.98
CA LEU A 189 -33.14 -0.03 -4.79
C LEU A 189 -32.05 -0.41 -5.80
N GLN A 190 -31.38 0.58 -6.40
CA GLN A 190 -30.24 0.30 -7.29
C GLN A 190 -29.06 -0.33 -6.52
N LEU A 191 -28.82 0.09 -5.27
CA LEU A 191 -27.79 -0.50 -4.42
C LEU A 191 -28.12 -1.95 -4.05
N GLU A 192 -29.38 -2.26 -3.72
CA GLU A 192 -29.83 -3.63 -3.45
C GLU A 192 -29.70 -4.52 -4.70
N GLN A 193 -30.15 -4.04 -5.86
CA GLN A 193 -30.07 -4.78 -7.12
C GLN A 193 -28.62 -5.06 -7.54
N ARG A 194 -27.73 -4.05 -7.43
CA ARG A 194 -26.29 -4.21 -7.72
C ARG A 194 -25.58 -5.04 -6.65
N GLY A 195 -26.11 -5.08 -5.43
CA GLY A 195 -25.59 -5.85 -4.31
C GLY A 195 -25.76 -7.36 -4.45
N GLN A 196 -26.46 -7.87 -5.48
CA GLN A 196 -26.58 -9.31 -5.80
C GLN A 196 -26.91 -10.19 -4.59
N GLY A 197 -27.80 -9.72 -3.70
CA GLY A 197 -28.24 -10.46 -2.50
C GLY A 197 -27.33 -10.34 -1.27
N THR A 198 -26.23 -9.61 -1.34
CA THR A 198 -25.32 -9.34 -0.20
C THR A 198 -25.74 -8.14 0.66
N VAL A 199 -26.74 -7.38 0.22
CA VAL A 199 -27.22 -6.14 0.83
C VAL A 199 -28.69 -6.27 1.18
N GLU A 200 -29.10 -5.64 2.27
CA GLU A 200 -30.47 -5.54 2.75
C GLU A 200 -30.83 -4.09 3.08
N LEU A 201 -32.11 -3.76 2.92
CA LEU A 201 -32.66 -2.44 3.13
C LEU A 201 -33.59 -2.42 4.34
N SER A 202 -33.51 -1.36 5.15
CA SER A 202 -34.48 -1.08 6.22
C SER A 202 -34.92 0.38 6.15
N THR A 203 -36.22 0.58 5.96
CA THR A 203 -36.81 1.90 5.71
C THR A 203 -37.59 2.38 6.93
N THR A 204 -37.34 3.61 7.36
CA THR A 204 -38.15 4.33 8.34
C THR A 204 -38.55 5.70 7.81
N THR A 205 -39.70 6.20 8.24
CA THR A 205 -40.19 7.53 7.85
C THR A 205 -40.27 8.43 9.07
N SER A 206 -40.08 9.73 8.85
CA SER A 206 -40.24 10.74 9.89
C SER A 206 -40.85 12.01 9.31
N SER A 207 -41.30 12.89 10.20
CA SER A 207 -41.78 14.22 9.84
C SER A 207 -40.84 15.25 10.44
N VAL A 208 -40.20 16.04 9.59
CA VAL A 208 -39.21 17.04 10.00
C VAL A 208 -39.87 18.41 9.99
N LYS A 209 -39.80 19.12 11.12
CA LYS A 209 -40.19 20.53 11.21
C LYS A 209 -39.10 21.39 10.61
N LEU A 210 -39.48 22.23 9.65
CA LEU A 210 -38.62 23.17 8.96
C LEU A 210 -39.05 24.58 9.34
N VAL A 211 -38.07 25.44 9.58
CA VAL A 211 -38.28 26.87 9.76
C VAL A 211 -37.72 27.53 8.51
N ASP A 212 -38.60 28.15 7.72
CA ASP A 212 -38.22 28.97 6.59
C ASP A 212 -38.19 30.42 7.07
N ASP A 213 -37.01 31.03 7.13
CA ASP A 213 -36.85 32.45 7.47
C ASP A 213 -36.88 33.26 6.17
N PHE A 214 -37.85 34.17 6.06
CA PHE A 214 -38.03 35.04 4.89
C PHE A 214 -37.40 36.40 5.16
N GLU A 215 -36.49 36.78 4.27
CA GLU A 215 -35.90 38.12 4.25
C GLU A 215 -36.65 38.99 3.23
N PRO A 216 -37.01 40.22 3.60
CA PRO A 216 -37.81 41.09 2.74
C PRO A 216 -36.95 41.62 1.58
N GLU A 217 -37.57 41.77 0.40
CA GLU A 217 -36.88 42.30 -0.80
C GLU A 217 -36.67 43.82 -0.73
N CYS A 218 -37.40 44.52 0.13
CA CYS A 218 -37.37 45.97 0.30
C CYS A 218 -37.19 46.34 1.79
N ASP A 219 -36.50 47.45 2.05
CA ASP A 219 -36.17 47.93 3.40
C ASP A 219 -37.39 48.38 4.23
N ASP A 220 -38.58 48.40 3.65
CA ASP A 220 -39.85 48.82 4.28
C ASP A 220 -40.64 47.67 4.93
N GLN A 221 -40.16 46.43 4.81
CA GLN A 221 -40.79 45.25 5.39
C GLN A 221 -39.88 44.60 6.44
N GLU A 222 -40.50 43.98 7.46
CA GLU A 222 -39.78 43.19 8.45
C GLU A 222 -39.71 41.71 8.01
N GLY A 223 -38.59 41.05 8.29
CA GLY A 223 -38.45 39.61 8.06
C GLY A 223 -39.43 38.79 8.90
N TYR A 224 -39.88 37.66 8.37
CA TYR A 224 -40.78 36.76 9.09
C TYR A 224 -40.38 35.30 8.92
N SER A 225 -40.64 34.48 9.94
CA SER A 225 -40.36 33.04 9.92
C SER A 225 -41.65 32.25 9.73
N ARG A 226 -41.61 31.21 8.89
CA ARG A 226 -42.70 30.25 8.74
C ARG A 226 -42.23 28.87 9.16
N VAL A 227 -42.98 28.24 10.06
CA VAL A 227 -42.74 26.84 10.42
C VAL A 227 -43.66 25.94 9.59
N ARG A 228 -43.09 24.94 8.92
CA ARG A 228 -43.84 23.89 8.21
C ARG A 228 -43.28 22.52 8.52
N THR A 229 -44.00 21.48 8.16
CA THR A 229 -43.55 20.09 8.32
C THR A 229 -43.38 19.46 6.95
N ASN A 230 -42.34 18.65 6.78
CA ASN A 230 -42.10 17.89 5.56
C ASN A 230 -41.79 16.42 5.90
N SER A 231 -42.27 15.52 5.05
CA SER A 231 -42.00 14.09 5.22
C SER A 231 -40.55 13.79 4.86
N ALA A 232 -39.94 12.88 5.62
CA ALA A 232 -38.61 12.36 5.38
C ALA A 232 -38.63 10.82 5.36
N VAL A 233 -37.73 10.26 4.56
CA VAL A 233 -37.42 8.83 4.54
C VAL A 233 -35.96 8.63 4.94
N HIS A 234 -35.72 7.59 5.72
CA HIS A 234 -34.41 7.14 6.16
C HIS A 234 -34.28 5.67 5.75
N ILE A 235 -33.37 5.38 4.83
CA ILE A 235 -33.17 4.03 4.29
C ILE A 235 -31.78 3.57 4.72
N ARG A 236 -31.73 2.64 5.67
CA ARG A 236 -30.51 1.94 6.05
C ARG A 236 -30.21 0.87 5.01
N VAL A 237 -29.02 0.90 4.46
CA VAL A 237 -28.48 -0.06 3.50
C VAL A 237 -27.34 -0.78 4.19
N TYR A 238 -27.50 -2.07 4.49
CA TYR A 238 -26.51 -2.81 5.27
C TYR A 238 -26.19 -4.16 4.66
N LYS A 239 -24.99 -4.68 4.91
CA LYS A 239 -24.57 -6.00 4.42
C LYS A 239 -25.28 -7.10 5.20
N LYS A 240 -25.77 -8.12 4.51
CA LYS A 240 -26.30 -9.32 5.16
C LYS A 240 -25.17 -10.05 5.89
N PRO A 241 -25.37 -10.47 7.14
CA PRO A 241 -24.46 -11.43 7.75
C PRO A 241 -24.50 -12.72 6.93
N LEU A 242 -23.32 -13.19 6.49
CA LEU A 242 -23.20 -14.49 5.83
C LEU A 242 -23.79 -15.57 6.76
N PRO A 243 -24.63 -16.49 6.26
CA PRO A 243 -25.00 -17.65 7.05
C PRO A 243 -23.73 -18.44 7.38
N LEU A 244 -23.46 -18.58 8.68
CA LEU A 244 -22.47 -19.51 9.20
C LEU A 244 -22.94 -20.93 8.81
N CYS A 245 -22.35 -21.50 7.76
CA CYS A 245 -22.33 -22.94 7.54
C CYS A 245 -21.08 -23.53 8.20
#